data_AF-A0A968VUC2-F1
#
_entry.id   AF-A0A968VUC2-F1
#
_cell.length_a   1.000
_cell.length_b   1.000
_cell.length_c   1.000
_cell.angle_alpha   90.00
_cell.angle_beta   90.00
_cell.angle_gamma   90.00
#
_symmetry.space_group_name_H-M   'P 1'
#
loop_
_entity.id
_entity.type
_entity.pdbx_description
1 polymer ?
#
loop_
_entity_poly.entity_id
_entity_poly.type
_entity_poly.pdbx_seq_one_letter_code
_entity_poly.pdbx_strand_id
1 'polypeptide(L)'
;MHTGDSHNFGRRVESAIRSNLPCIFKPRTVFWEEFFFGLNSPFRRLYRQFGELPFPMEIDRLDSSGVHDNWIQLIDKQDRSPTEVEYRQFGSILAYSFLFGIQDLHRDNAFLTDKGFQVVDVEQVFSDLILPNQTLLLPTHATTAISAGLNVLGKSSVRELDARQARRVLDGYIEQCSFIFERRADFFEVIQVHEKLLEVQPIRVFFRRTRDYVDHLSGKVRLNDVFAEEHEQLARGGTYHIFFSYLGSDQIFYYVSADWKNCTVRYPSLFEKFVSYARRGPKILLKEQNLFNKWATGALFLMRHLEQLDRDNLKWKTCHIDEDVEKIRFFGPGFQLQTRRRQPLKANS
;
A
#
# COMPACT_ATOMS: atom_id res chain seq x y z
N MET A 1 21.08 -5.14 16.92
CA MET A 1 21.93 -4.37 15.97
C MET A 1 21.04 -3.29 15.36
N HIS A 2 21.54 -2.07 15.09
CA HIS A 2 20.72 -1.03 14.44
C HIS A 2 20.65 -1.32 12.94
N THR A 3 19.45 -1.41 12.38
CA THR A 3 19.24 -1.82 10.98
C THR A 3 18.49 -0.78 10.16
N GLY A 4 18.11 0.36 10.75
CA GLY A 4 17.37 1.41 10.08
C GLY A 4 17.86 2.81 10.40
N ASP A 5 17.37 3.76 9.61
CA ASP A 5 17.65 5.17 9.77
C ASP A 5 17.12 5.72 11.10
N SER A 6 17.73 6.83 11.55
CA SER A 6 17.32 7.49 12.78
C SER A 6 16.06 8.32 12.54
N HIS A 7 15.01 7.99 13.26
CA HIS A 7 13.78 8.77 13.35
C HIS A 7 13.81 9.70 14.57
N ASN A 8 12.74 10.47 14.75
CA ASN A 8 12.48 11.37 15.88
C ASN A 8 13.19 10.99 17.18
N PHE A 9 13.97 11.93 17.71
CA PHE A 9 14.70 11.81 18.98
C PHE A 9 15.70 10.65 19.01
N GLY A 10 16.30 10.30 17.87
CA GLY A 10 17.35 9.28 17.79
C GLY A 10 16.83 7.84 17.74
N ARG A 11 15.50 7.65 17.75
CA ARG A 11 14.88 6.32 17.76
C ARG A 11 15.13 5.58 16.45
N ARG A 12 15.42 4.29 16.51
CA ARG A 12 15.78 3.47 15.34
C ARG A 12 15.06 2.14 15.37
N VAL A 13 14.96 1.53 14.19
CA VAL A 13 14.59 0.13 14.05
C VAL A 13 15.73 -0.73 14.61
N GLU A 14 15.39 -1.66 15.50
CA GLU A 14 16.37 -2.51 16.18
C GLU A 14 16.11 -3.98 15.86
N SER A 15 17.16 -4.74 15.56
CA SER A 15 17.08 -6.20 15.46
C SER A 15 17.52 -6.88 16.76
N ALA A 16 16.77 -7.89 17.17
CA ALA A 16 17.08 -8.77 18.31
C ALA A 16 16.62 -10.21 18.04
N ILE A 17 17.07 -11.15 18.87
CA ILE A 17 16.54 -12.51 18.89
C ILE A 17 15.58 -12.61 20.09
N ARG A 18 14.31 -12.98 19.84
CA ARG A 18 13.32 -13.26 20.90
C ARG A 18 12.79 -14.68 20.71
N SER A 19 12.79 -15.48 21.77
CA SER A 19 12.33 -16.89 21.72
C SER A 19 12.96 -17.70 20.59
N ASN A 20 14.28 -17.54 20.38
CA ASN A 20 15.06 -18.15 19.30
C ASN A 20 14.66 -17.73 17.87
N LEU A 21 13.87 -16.68 17.71
CA LEU A 21 13.45 -16.16 16.41
C LEU A 21 14.00 -14.74 16.20
N PRO A 22 14.50 -14.44 14.99
CA PRO A 22 14.93 -13.10 14.65
C PRO A 22 13.71 -12.17 14.65
N CYS A 23 13.84 -11.00 15.27
CA CYS A 23 12.78 -10.01 15.41
C CYS A 23 13.31 -8.60 15.13
N ILE A 24 12.43 -7.73 14.66
CA ILE A 24 12.64 -6.30 14.53
C ILE A 24 11.71 -5.57 15.50
N PHE A 25 12.25 -4.64 16.27
CA PHE A 25 11.50 -3.61 16.97
C PHE A 25 11.36 -2.38 16.08
N LYS A 26 10.12 -1.93 15.86
CA LYS A 26 9.86 -0.62 15.26
C LYS A 26 9.57 0.38 16.38
N PRO A 27 10.25 1.52 16.47
CA PRO A 27 9.99 2.50 17.52
C PRO A 27 8.71 3.31 17.28
N ARG A 28 7.85 2.88 16.35
CA ARG A 28 6.59 3.49 15.95
C ARG A 28 5.50 2.43 15.92
N THR A 29 4.24 2.86 15.87
CA THR A 29 3.10 1.96 15.73
C THR A 29 3.24 1.08 14.50
N VAL A 30 2.85 -0.19 14.64
CA VAL A 30 2.76 -1.19 13.57
C VAL A 30 1.31 -1.54 13.24
N PHE A 31 0.39 -0.68 13.73
CA PHE A 31 -1.05 -0.86 13.65
C PHE A 31 -1.54 -1.08 12.21
N TRP A 32 -1.04 -0.29 11.27
CA TRP A 32 -1.49 -0.32 9.89
C TRP A 32 -1.03 -1.59 9.16
N GLU A 33 0.17 -2.09 9.43
CA GLU A 33 0.61 -3.41 8.97
C GLU A 33 -0.34 -4.50 9.46
N GLU A 34 -0.70 -4.48 10.75
CA GLU A 34 -1.63 -5.46 11.32
C GLU A 34 -3.04 -5.35 10.73
N PHE A 35 -3.54 -4.12 10.62
CA PHE A 35 -4.90 -3.85 10.17
C PHE A 35 -5.08 -4.32 8.73
N PHE A 36 -4.11 -4.08 7.85
CA PHE A 36 -4.22 -4.42 6.44
C PHE A 36 -3.72 -5.82 6.07
N PHE A 37 -2.68 -6.34 6.74
CA PHE A 37 -1.96 -7.56 6.31
C PHE A 37 -1.64 -8.53 7.46
N GLY A 38 -1.97 -8.18 8.70
CA GLY A 38 -1.72 -9.04 9.85
C GLY A 38 -2.59 -10.30 9.88
N LEU A 39 -2.13 -11.34 10.58
CA LEU A 39 -2.93 -12.54 10.84
C LEU A 39 -4.30 -12.22 11.46
N ASN A 40 -4.37 -11.18 12.28
CA ASN A 40 -5.59 -10.74 12.95
C ASN A 40 -6.26 -9.57 12.23
N SER A 41 -5.86 -9.26 10.99
CA SER A 41 -6.50 -8.24 10.17
C SER A 41 -8.01 -8.48 10.14
N PRO A 42 -8.84 -7.46 10.39
CA PRO A 42 -10.27 -7.62 10.32
C PRO A 42 -10.73 -7.92 8.87
N PHE A 43 -9.95 -7.54 7.86
CA PHE A 43 -10.24 -7.91 6.46
C PHE A 43 -10.02 -9.39 6.17
N ARG A 44 -9.10 -10.08 6.88
CA ARG A 44 -8.84 -11.53 6.68
C ARG A 44 -10.10 -12.38 6.81
N ARG A 45 -11.04 -11.97 7.67
CA ARG A 45 -12.33 -12.66 7.84
C ARG A 45 -13.15 -12.68 6.56
N LEU A 46 -13.15 -11.59 5.79
CA LEU A 46 -13.86 -11.49 4.52
C LEU A 46 -13.31 -12.52 3.52
N TYR A 47 -11.99 -12.66 3.42
CA TYR A 47 -11.38 -13.63 2.52
C TYR A 47 -11.64 -15.07 2.95
N ARG A 48 -11.59 -15.36 4.25
CA ARG A 48 -11.94 -16.70 4.77
C ARG A 48 -13.41 -17.06 4.53
N GLN A 49 -14.31 -16.11 4.72
CA GLN A 49 -15.75 -16.32 4.59
C GLN A 49 -16.16 -16.57 3.13
N PHE A 50 -15.51 -15.89 2.20
CA PHE A 50 -15.89 -15.92 0.78
C PHE A 50 -14.97 -16.78 -0.09
N GLY A 51 -13.91 -17.36 0.48
CA GLY A 51 -13.27 -18.62 0.02
C GLY A 51 -12.59 -18.64 -1.35
N GLU A 52 -12.66 -17.59 -2.17
CA GLU A 52 -12.26 -17.66 -3.58
C GLU A 52 -10.84 -17.14 -3.84
N LEU A 53 -10.31 -16.28 -2.98
CA LEU A 53 -8.97 -15.71 -3.13
C LEU A 53 -8.16 -15.85 -1.85
N PRO A 54 -6.86 -16.19 -1.96
CA PRO A 54 -5.98 -16.10 -0.81
C PRO A 54 -5.97 -14.64 -0.33
N PHE A 55 -6.15 -14.43 0.97
CA PHE A 55 -5.91 -13.12 1.57
C PHE A 55 -4.50 -12.67 1.15
N PRO A 56 -4.31 -11.43 0.64
CA PRO A 56 -2.99 -10.92 0.33
C PRO A 56 -2.14 -10.92 1.62
N MET A 57 -1.45 -12.05 1.79
CA MET A 57 -0.53 -12.44 2.86
C MET A 57 -1.05 -12.73 4.26
N GLU A 58 -0.24 -13.54 4.93
CA GLU A 58 -0.18 -13.72 6.36
C GLU A 58 1.15 -13.15 6.87
N ILE A 59 1.15 -11.93 7.41
CA ILE A 59 2.28 -11.48 8.23
C ILE A 59 2.16 -12.19 9.58
N ASP A 60 2.97 -13.24 9.78
CA ASP A 60 3.03 -13.92 11.07
C ASP A 60 3.48 -12.95 12.15
N ARG A 61 2.62 -12.77 13.17
CA ARG A 61 3.01 -12.13 14.42
C ARG A 61 3.48 -13.18 15.41
N LEU A 62 4.61 -12.88 16.04
CA LEU A 62 4.94 -13.43 17.35
C LEU A 62 4.17 -12.66 18.42
N ASP A 63 3.24 -13.38 19.05
CA ASP A 63 2.67 -13.18 20.38
C ASP A 63 2.37 -11.72 20.81
N SER A 64 1.18 -11.24 20.45
CA SER A 64 0.60 -10.01 21.02
C SER A 64 -0.06 -10.30 22.37
N SER A 65 0.68 -10.86 23.33
CA SER A 65 0.18 -11.14 24.68
C SER A 65 -0.09 -9.87 25.53
N GLY A 66 0.02 -8.70 24.93
CA GLY A 66 -0.41 -7.45 25.53
C GLY A 66 0.08 -6.29 24.68
N VAL A 67 -0.74 -5.25 24.62
CA VAL A 67 -0.41 -3.93 24.09
C VAL A 67 1.05 -3.57 24.45
N HIS A 68 1.82 -3.04 23.49
CA HIS A 68 3.04 -2.19 23.63
C HIS A 68 4.34 -2.64 22.96
N ASP A 69 4.47 -3.86 22.44
CA ASP A 69 5.83 -4.32 22.15
C ASP A 69 6.41 -3.89 20.80
N ASN A 70 5.64 -3.44 19.79
CA ASN A 70 6.12 -3.07 18.42
C ASN A 70 7.19 -4.01 17.80
N TRP A 71 7.28 -5.23 18.31
CA TRP A 71 8.17 -6.27 17.82
C TRP A 71 7.45 -7.03 16.71
N ILE A 72 8.14 -7.23 15.60
CA ILE A 72 7.68 -7.97 14.44
C ILE A 72 8.71 -9.08 14.21
N GLN A 73 8.25 -10.31 13.98
CA GLN A 73 9.15 -11.39 13.58
C GLN A 73 9.81 -11.04 12.25
N LEU A 74 11.13 -11.23 12.14
CA LEU A 74 11.82 -11.11 10.88
C LEU A 74 11.30 -12.18 9.94
N ILE A 75 10.88 -11.73 8.77
CA ILE A 75 10.44 -12.59 7.69
C ILE A 75 11.69 -13.19 7.05
N ASP A 76 11.73 -14.53 6.97
CA ASP A 76 12.81 -15.25 6.30
C ASP A 76 12.75 -15.01 4.79
N LYS A 77 13.59 -14.06 4.34
CA LYS A 77 13.74 -13.72 2.93
C LYS A 77 14.28 -14.94 2.18
N GLN A 78 13.59 -15.32 1.11
CA GLN A 78 14.01 -16.39 0.23
C GLN A 78 14.75 -15.80 -0.97
N ASP A 79 16.02 -16.18 -1.15
CA ASP A 79 16.78 -15.85 -2.36
C ASP A 79 16.54 -16.95 -3.42
N ARG A 80 15.38 -16.89 -4.07
CA ARG A 80 14.96 -17.84 -5.10
C ARG A 80 14.21 -17.16 -6.23
N SER A 81 14.08 -17.85 -7.35
CA SER A 81 13.20 -17.41 -8.42
C SER A 81 11.73 -17.42 -7.96
N PRO A 82 10.94 -16.39 -8.33
CA PRO A 82 9.52 -16.37 -8.04
C PRO A 82 8.75 -17.40 -8.88
N THR A 83 7.76 -18.01 -8.25
CA THR A 83 6.77 -18.91 -8.84
C THR A 83 5.64 -18.11 -9.52
N GLU A 84 4.84 -18.78 -10.35
CA GLU A 84 3.63 -18.18 -10.92
C GLU A 84 2.64 -17.65 -9.89
N VAL A 85 2.54 -18.35 -8.75
CA VAL A 85 1.66 -17.97 -7.65
C VAL A 85 2.08 -16.61 -7.09
N GLU A 86 3.38 -16.35 -7.01
CA GLU A 86 3.91 -15.10 -6.47
C GLU A 86 3.75 -13.92 -7.43
N TYR A 87 3.82 -14.16 -8.75
CA TYR A 87 3.44 -13.15 -9.73
C TYR A 87 1.95 -12.78 -9.61
N ARG A 88 1.08 -13.77 -9.37
CA ARG A 88 -0.35 -13.52 -9.12
C ARG A 88 -0.57 -12.77 -7.80
N GLN A 89 0.08 -13.20 -6.72
CA GLN A 89 0.04 -12.51 -5.42
C GLN A 89 0.51 -11.06 -5.52
N PHE A 90 1.58 -10.80 -6.28
CA PHE A 90 2.05 -9.45 -6.54
C PHE A 90 0.96 -8.59 -7.20
N GLY A 91 0.28 -9.13 -8.22
CA GLY A 91 -0.88 -8.49 -8.85
C GLY A 91 -1.99 -8.16 -7.86
N SER A 92 -2.33 -9.12 -6.98
CA SER A 92 -3.35 -8.92 -5.94
C SER A 92 -2.92 -7.86 -4.92
N ILE A 93 -1.70 -7.91 -4.41
CA ILE A 93 -1.19 -6.91 -3.45
C ILE A 93 -1.13 -5.52 -4.09
N LEU A 94 -0.75 -5.42 -5.37
CA LEU A 94 -0.80 -4.17 -6.12
C LEU A 94 -2.22 -3.59 -6.19
N ALA A 95 -3.22 -4.40 -6.53
CA ALA A 95 -4.62 -3.99 -6.55
C ALA A 95 -5.10 -3.56 -5.15
N TYR A 96 -4.84 -4.38 -4.14
CA TYR A 96 -5.24 -4.12 -2.76
C TYR A 96 -4.65 -2.80 -2.26
N SER A 97 -3.33 -2.63 -2.39
CA SER A 97 -2.63 -1.40 -1.99
C SER A 97 -3.11 -0.20 -2.77
N PHE A 98 -3.36 -0.33 -4.08
CA PHE A 98 -3.85 0.78 -4.89
C PHE A 98 -5.25 1.24 -4.48
N LEU A 99 -6.18 0.32 -4.22
CA LEU A 99 -7.55 0.63 -3.84
C LEU A 99 -7.66 1.22 -2.43
N PHE A 100 -6.87 0.72 -1.48
CA PHE A 100 -6.81 1.24 -0.11
C PHE A 100 -5.87 2.44 0.06
N GLY A 101 -5.19 2.85 -1.00
CA GLY A 101 -4.31 4.02 -0.96
C GLY A 101 -3.04 3.80 -0.14
N ILE A 102 -2.51 2.58 -0.17
CA ILE A 102 -1.28 2.19 0.51
C ILE A 102 -0.08 2.56 -0.36
N GLN A 103 0.84 3.34 0.21
CA GLN A 103 2.04 3.83 -0.48
C GLN A 103 3.33 3.34 0.19
N ASP A 104 4.46 3.72 -0.42
CA ASP A 104 5.82 3.43 0.06
C ASP A 104 6.20 1.95 0.08
N LEU A 105 5.55 1.14 -0.75
CA LEU A 105 5.82 -0.28 -0.88
C LEU A 105 6.95 -0.54 -1.87
N HIS A 106 8.13 0.01 -1.57
CA HIS A 106 9.36 -0.15 -2.34
C HIS A 106 10.05 -1.50 -2.04
N ARG A 107 11.16 -1.80 -2.74
CA ARG A 107 11.90 -3.06 -2.60
C ARG A 107 12.26 -3.41 -1.16
N ASP A 108 12.71 -2.43 -0.37
CA ASP A 108 13.10 -2.69 1.02
C ASP A 108 11.91 -2.97 1.96
N ASN A 109 10.69 -2.69 1.47
CA ASN A 109 9.42 -2.93 2.16
C ASN A 109 8.65 -4.11 1.56
N ALA A 110 9.29 -4.93 0.72
CA ALA A 110 8.70 -6.11 0.12
C ALA A 110 9.68 -7.28 0.05
N PHE A 111 9.21 -8.51 0.24
CA PHE A 111 10.05 -9.71 0.33
C PHE A 111 9.40 -10.93 -0.33
N LEU A 112 10.21 -11.88 -0.79
CA LEU A 112 9.75 -13.24 -1.05
C LEU A 112 10.02 -14.11 0.17
N THR A 113 9.04 -14.93 0.50
CA THR A 113 9.01 -15.75 1.71
C THR A 113 8.61 -17.18 1.34
N ASP A 114 8.63 -18.10 2.29
CA ASP A 114 8.00 -19.41 2.14
C ASP A 114 6.47 -19.31 1.91
N LYS A 115 5.83 -18.24 2.42
CA LYS A 115 4.42 -17.91 2.22
C LYS A 115 4.12 -17.12 0.93
N GLY A 116 5.14 -16.77 0.16
CA GLY A 116 5.04 -16.03 -1.10
C GLY A 116 5.48 -14.57 -1.02
N PHE A 117 4.96 -13.73 -1.92
CA PHE A 117 5.30 -12.30 -1.99
C PHE A 117 4.64 -11.54 -0.85
N GLN A 118 5.44 -10.82 -0.07
CA GLN A 118 4.98 -10.06 1.08
C GLN A 118 5.38 -8.59 1.07
N VAL A 119 4.56 -7.73 1.68
CA VAL A 119 4.91 -6.33 1.98
C VAL A 119 4.92 -6.10 3.49
N VAL A 120 5.80 -5.22 3.91
CA VAL A 120 5.90 -4.72 5.27
C VAL A 120 5.86 -3.21 5.25
N ASP A 121 5.84 -2.62 6.43
CA ASP A 121 6.05 -1.19 6.59
C ASP A 121 4.97 -0.28 5.98
N VAL A 122 3.74 -0.66 6.30
CA VAL A 122 2.52 -0.01 5.85
C VAL A 122 2.25 1.16 6.79
N GLU A 123 2.75 2.35 6.46
CA GLU A 123 2.56 3.54 7.29
C GLU A 123 1.85 4.69 6.55
N GLN A 124 1.80 4.61 5.23
CA GLN A 124 1.01 5.48 4.38
C GLN A 124 -0.18 4.71 3.85
N VAL A 125 -1.37 5.06 4.30
CA VAL A 125 -2.63 4.40 3.93
C VAL A 125 -3.67 5.46 3.61
N PHE A 126 -4.77 5.05 2.97
CA PHE A 126 -5.90 5.93 2.64
C PHE A 126 -5.54 7.16 1.79
N SER A 127 -4.49 7.04 0.97
CA SER A 127 -4.15 8.06 -0.02
C SER A 127 -4.96 7.88 -1.31
N ASP A 128 -5.37 8.97 -1.93
CA ASP A 128 -6.07 8.91 -3.21
C ASP A 128 -5.10 8.76 -4.38
N LEU A 129 -4.66 7.53 -4.58
CA LEU A 129 -3.76 7.17 -5.69
C LEU A 129 -4.49 7.24 -7.02
N ILE A 130 -3.88 7.91 -8.00
CA ILE A 130 -4.38 8.05 -9.37
C ILE A 130 -3.94 6.85 -10.21
N LEU A 131 -2.70 6.37 -10.02
CA LEU A 131 -2.11 5.27 -10.77
C LEU A 131 -1.52 4.20 -9.84
N PRO A 132 -1.51 2.90 -10.24
CA PRO A 132 -0.97 1.82 -9.41
C PRO A 132 0.50 1.98 -9.03
N ASN A 133 1.32 2.62 -9.87
CA ASN A 133 2.74 2.81 -9.59
C ASN A 133 3.01 3.80 -8.45
N GLN A 134 2.03 4.58 -8.01
CA GLN A 134 2.16 5.42 -6.81
C GLN A 134 2.23 4.61 -5.51
N THR A 135 1.91 3.30 -5.56
CA THR A 135 2.18 2.38 -4.43
C THR A 135 3.69 2.15 -4.22
N LEU A 136 4.54 2.45 -5.21
CA LEU A 136 5.96 2.07 -5.32
C LEU A 136 6.25 0.58 -5.50
N LEU A 137 5.21 -0.27 -5.62
CA LEU A 137 5.39 -1.65 -6.07
C LEU A 137 5.82 -1.70 -7.54
N LEU A 138 5.40 -0.71 -8.34
CA LEU A 138 5.84 -0.54 -9.72
C LEU A 138 6.76 0.69 -9.84
N PRO A 139 7.69 0.69 -10.82
CA PRO A 139 8.56 1.84 -11.05
C PRO A 139 7.77 3.12 -11.39
N THR A 140 8.32 4.27 -10.98
CA THR A 140 7.82 5.61 -11.32
C THR A 140 8.94 6.42 -11.96
N HIS A 141 8.66 7.65 -12.42
CA HIS A 141 9.73 8.55 -12.85
C HIS A 141 10.66 8.96 -11.70
N ALA A 142 10.18 8.91 -10.45
CA ALA A 142 10.93 9.30 -9.26
C ALA A 142 11.63 8.13 -8.56
N THR A 143 11.15 6.89 -8.77
CA THR A 143 11.65 5.67 -8.14
C THR A 143 12.28 4.79 -9.20
N THR A 144 13.58 4.52 -9.05
CA THR A 144 14.29 3.66 -9.99
C THR A 144 13.70 2.25 -9.99
N ALA A 145 13.85 1.56 -11.12
CA ALA A 145 13.49 0.17 -11.29
C ALA A 145 13.97 -0.75 -10.14
N ILE A 146 15.20 -0.54 -9.67
CA ILE A 146 15.85 -1.33 -8.61
C ILE A 146 15.22 -1.07 -7.24
N SER A 147 14.62 0.11 -7.05
CA SER A 147 13.98 0.49 -5.79
C SER A 147 12.49 0.11 -5.75
N ALA A 148 11.85 -0.26 -6.87
CA ALA A 148 10.44 -0.65 -6.86
C ALA A 148 10.23 -2.05 -6.25
N GLY A 149 9.07 -2.30 -5.64
CA GLY A 149 8.73 -3.60 -5.06
C GLY A 149 8.78 -4.76 -6.07
N LEU A 150 8.51 -4.50 -7.35
CA LEU A 150 8.64 -5.47 -8.45
C LEU A 150 10.05 -6.06 -8.57
N ASN A 151 11.09 -5.35 -8.12
CA ASN A 151 12.47 -5.84 -8.15
C ASN A 151 12.68 -7.06 -7.26
N VAL A 152 11.85 -7.24 -6.23
CA VAL A 152 11.84 -8.44 -5.40
C VAL A 152 11.50 -9.69 -6.22
N LEU A 153 10.77 -9.56 -7.33
CA LEU A 153 10.53 -10.63 -8.30
C LEU A 153 11.67 -10.80 -9.33
N GLY A 154 12.79 -10.10 -9.15
CA GLY A 154 13.90 -10.08 -10.10
C GLY A 154 13.62 -9.26 -11.37
N LYS A 155 12.64 -8.33 -11.32
CA LYS A 155 12.20 -7.56 -12.48
C LYS A 155 12.38 -6.06 -12.23
N SER A 156 13.07 -5.39 -13.14
CA SER A 156 13.30 -3.94 -13.10
C SER A 156 12.16 -3.17 -13.77
N SER A 157 11.39 -3.83 -14.63
CA SER A 157 10.24 -3.23 -15.31
C SER A 157 9.15 -4.26 -15.57
N VAL A 158 7.91 -3.79 -15.66
CA VAL A 158 6.75 -4.59 -16.10
C VAL A 158 6.99 -5.17 -17.51
N ARG A 159 7.80 -4.51 -18.33
CA ARG A 159 8.19 -4.98 -19.68
C ARG A 159 9.14 -6.17 -19.68
N GLU A 160 9.77 -6.48 -18.55
CA GLU A 160 10.66 -7.65 -18.42
C GLU A 160 9.91 -8.92 -18.01
N LEU A 161 8.60 -8.81 -17.75
CA LEU A 161 7.74 -9.95 -17.53
C LEU A 161 7.52 -10.67 -18.86
N ASP A 162 7.71 -11.99 -18.87
CA ASP A 162 7.25 -12.79 -20.00
C ASP A 162 5.72 -12.85 -20.06
N ALA A 163 5.16 -13.38 -21.14
CA ALA A 163 3.71 -13.43 -21.37
C ALA A 163 2.95 -14.14 -20.23
N ARG A 164 3.54 -15.19 -19.67
CA ARG A 164 2.94 -16.00 -18.62
C ARG A 164 2.97 -15.25 -17.29
N GLN A 165 4.11 -14.67 -16.93
CA GLN A 165 4.30 -13.86 -15.71
C GLN A 165 3.37 -12.64 -15.71
N ALA A 166 3.34 -11.91 -16.82
CA ALA A 166 2.46 -10.77 -17.03
C ALA A 166 0.98 -11.12 -16.86
N ARG A 167 0.55 -12.24 -17.46
CA ARG A 167 -0.81 -12.74 -17.31
C ARG A 167 -1.13 -13.02 -15.84
N ARG A 168 -0.22 -13.65 -15.09
CA ARG A 168 -0.43 -13.90 -13.64
C ARG A 168 -0.57 -12.61 -12.85
N VAL A 169 0.26 -11.60 -13.10
CA VAL A 169 0.14 -10.29 -12.45
C VAL A 169 -1.22 -9.66 -12.77
N LEU A 170 -1.65 -9.70 -14.03
CA LEU A 170 -2.93 -9.13 -14.43
C LEU A 170 -4.13 -9.89 -13.84
N ASP A 171 -4.08 -11.22 -13.85
CA ASP A 171 -5.11 -12.09 -13.25
C ASP A 171 -5.29 -11.73 -11.76
N GLY A 172 -4.20 -11.71 -10.99
CA GLY A 172 -4.25 -11.39 -9.57
C GLY A 172 -4.74 -9.97 -9.28
N TYR A 173 -4.39 -9.01 -10.13
CA TYR A 173 -4.87 -7.63 -10.04
C TYR A 173 -6.39 -7.53 -10.28
N ILE A 174 -6.90 -8.16 -11.36
CA ILE A 174 -8.31 -8.12 -11.74
C ILE A 174 -9.17 -8.84 -10.70
N GLU A 175 -8.76 -10.03 -10.28
CA GLU A 175 -9.47 -10.83 -9.28
C GLU A 175 -9.62 -10.06 -7.96
N GLN A 176 -8.53 -9.46 -7.48
CA GLN A 176 -8.54 -8.70 -6.24
C GLN A 176 -9.40 -7.43 -6.33
N CYS A 177 -9.35 -6.71 -7.46
CA CYS A 177 -10.23 -5.56 -7.69
C CYS A 177 -11.70 -5.98 -7.71
N SER A 178 -12.02 -7.07 -8.41
CA SER A 178 -13.38 -7.59 -8.54
C SER A 178 -13.93 -7.99 -7.17
N PHE A 179 -13.13 -8.72 -6.38
CA PHE A 179 -13.50 -9.13 -5.03
C PHE A 179 -13.82 -7.93 -4.12
N ILE A 180 -12.94 -6.93 -4.08
CA ILE A 180 -13.17 -5.72 -3.26
C ILE A 180 -14.39 -4.96 -3.77
N PHE A 181 -14.58 -4.84 -5.08
CA PHE A 181 -15.70 -4.10 -5.67
C PHE A 181 -17.06 -4.75 -5.34
N GLU A 182 -17.15 -6.07 -5.49
CA GLU A 182 -18.35 -6.86 -5.18
C GLU A 182 -18.68 -6.86 -3.68
N ARG A 183 -17.64 -6.89 -2.84
CA ARG A 183 -17.74 -6.92 -1.37
C ARG A 183 -17.53 -5.55 -0.72
N ARG A 184 -17.62 -4.46 -1.48
CA ARG A 184 -17.28 -3.10 -0.99
C ARG A 184 -18.04 -2.70 0.27
N ALA A 185 -19.30 -3.14 0.41
CA ALA A 185 -20.11 -2.88 1.58
C ALA A 185 -19.56 -3.58 2.82
N ASP A 186 -19.12 -4.84 2.69
CA ASP A 186 -18.52 -5.62 3.77
C ASP A 186 -17.17 -5.02 4.22
N PHE A 187 -16.34 -4.60 3.26
CA PHE A 187 -15.09 -3.87 3.55
C PHE A 187 -15.36 -2.54 4.26
N PHE A 188 -16.39 -1.81 3.83
CA PHE A 188 -16.78 -0.56 4.44
C PHE A 188 -17.30 -0.74 5.86
N GLU A 189 -18.12 -1.78 6.10
CA GLU A 189 -18.61 -2.14 7.44
C GLU A 189 -17.44 -2.47 8.37
N VAL A 190 -16.46 -3.27 7.93
CA VAL A 190 -15.25 -3.57 8.72
C VAL A 190 -14.57 -2.28 9.18
N ILE A 191 -14.43 -1.31 8.29
CA ILE A 191 -13.82 -0.01 8.60
C ILE A 191 -14.69 0.78 9.59
N GLN A 192 -16.01 0.81 9.39
CA GLN A 192 -16.93 1.51 10.29
C GLN A 192 -16.90 0.95 11.72
N VAL A 193 -16.86 -0.38 11.87
CA VAL A 193 -16.75 -1.03 13.19
C VAL A 193 -15.47 -0.59 13.92
N HIS A 194 -14.41 -0.29 13.18
CA HIS A 194 -13.13 0.14 13.74
C HIS A 194 -12.92 1.68 13.68
N GLU A 195 -13.91 2.48 13.28
CA GLU A 195 -13.75 3.92 12.97
C GLU A 195 -13.04 4.68 14.10
N LYS A 196 -13.51 4.53 15.34
CA LYS A 196 -12.90 5.18 16.53
C LYS A 196 -11.45 4.77 16.76
N LEU A 197 -11.11 3.51 16.47
CA LEU A 197 -9.74 3.03 16.60
C LEU A 197 -8.87 3.63 15.49
N LEU A 198 -9.39 3.72 14.25
CA LEU A 198 -8.68 4.27 13.10
C LEU A 198 -8.41 5.78 13.22
N GLU A 199 -9.35 6.53 13.82
CA GLU A 199 -9.24 7.98 14.01
C GLU A 199 -8.05 8.41 14.88
N VAL A 200 -7.60 7.56 15.80
CA VAL A 200 -6.49 7.89 16.71
C VAL A 200 -5.12 7.37 16.23
N GLN A 201 -5.07 6.66 15.10
CA GLN A 201 -3.83 6.09 14.60
C GLN A 201 -3.13 7.06 13.65
N PRO A 202 -1.84 7.35 13.87
CA PRO A 202 -1.10 8.25 12.99
C PRO A 202 -0.87 7.58 11.63
N ILE A 203 -1.20 8.30 10.56
CA ILE A 203 -0.90 7.93 9.16
C ILE A 203 0.26 8.81 8.73
N ARG A 204 1.37 8.22 8.29
CA ARG A 204 2.56 8.98 7.88
C ARG A 204 2.26 9.82 6.66
N VAL A 205 2.84 11.01 6.61
CA VAL A 205 2.79 11.93 5.47
C VAL A 205 4.20 12.33 5.10
N PHE A 206 4.53 12.29 3.81
CA PHE A 206 5.84 12.69 3.30
C PHE A 206 5.74 13.99 2.53
N PHE A 207 6.37 15.06 3.00
CA PHE A 207 6.48 16.28 2.19
C PHE A 207 7.58 16.18 1.12
N ARG A 208 8.61 15.37 1.37
CA ARG A 208 9.77 15.16 0.48
C ARG A 208 10.25 13.72 0.58
N ARG A 209 11.12 13.30 -0.34
CA ARG A 209 11.75 11.99 -0.25
C ARG A 209 12.78 12.02 0.86
N THR A 210 12.92 10.92 1.60
CA THR A 210 13.95 10.77 2.64
C THR A 210 15.33 11.17 2.14
N ARG A 211 15.73 10.72 0.94
CA ARG A 211 17.05 11.00 0.38
C ARG A 211 17.33 12.50 0.25
N ASP A 212 16.30 13.31 -0.02
CA ASP A 212 16.46 14.77 -0.12
C ASP A 212 16.92 15.36 1.23
N TYR A 213 16.41 14.84 2.36
CA TYR A 213 16.86 15.23 3.70
C TYR A 213 18.26 14.70 4.03
N VAL A 214 18.56 13.44 3.67
CA VAL A 214 19.88 12.84 3.88
C VAL A 214 20.95 13.61 3.11
N ASP A 215 20.69 13.95 1.85
CA ASP A 215 21.59 14.73 1.01
C ASP A 215 21.71 16.17 1.54
N HIS A 216 20.66 16.71 2.18
CA HIS A 216 20.72 17.99 2.87
C HIS A 216 21.62 17.98 4.11
N LEU A 217 21.41 17.03 5.01
CA LEU A 217 22.19 16.88 6.24
C LEU A 217 23.67 16.56 5.96
N SER A 218 23.95 15.88 4.86
CA SER A 218 25.33 15.59 4.42
C SER A 218 25.99 16.73 3.62
N GLY A 219 25.28 17.84 3.39
CA GLY A 219 25.79 18.99 2.64
C GLY A 219 25.89 18.79 1.12
N LYS A 220 25.37 17.69 0.58
CA LYS A 220 25.35 17.43 -0.87
C LYS A 220 24.37 18.31 -1.62
N VAL A 221 23.21 18.58 -1.00
CA VAL A 221 22.14 19.42 -1.57
C VAL A 221 21.70 20.43 -0.53
N ARG A 222 21.32 21.64 -0.95
CA ARG A 222 20.65 22.60 -0.06
C ARG A 222 19.16 22.59 -0.36
N LEU A 223 18.35 22.22 0.63
CA LEU A 223 16.91 22.44 0.58
C LEU A 223 16.64 23.92 0.90
N ASN A 224 16.02 24.64 -0.02
CA ASN A 224 15.80 26.09 0.10
C ASN A 224 14.41 26.45 0.63
N ASP A 225 13.49 25.48 0.63
CA ASP A 225 12.08 25.61 0.92
C ASP A 225 11.66 24.77 2.15
N VAL A 226 12.59 24.60 3.09
CA VAL A 226 12.38 23.89 4.36
C VAL A 226 11.52 24.77 5.28
N PHE A 227 10.40 24.25 5.78
CA PHE A 227 9.57 25.00 6.74
C PHE A 227 10.05 24.79 8.19
N ALA A 228 9.54 25.60 9.12
CA ALA A 228 10.07 25.69 10.49
C ALA A 228 10.09 24.33 11.21
N GLU A 229 9.06 23.51 11.02
CA GLU A 229 8.91 22.20 11.65
C GLU A 229 9.81 21.13 11.01
N GLU A 230 10.17 21.25 9.73
CA GLU A 230 11.24 20.44 9.13
C GLU A 230 12.59 20.84 9.73
N HIS A 231 12.88 22.14 9.84
CA HIS A 231 14.10 22.66 10.45
C HIS A 231 14.27 22.17 11.90
N GLU A 232 13.21 22.22 12.69
CA GLU A 232 13.24 21.76 14.08
C GLU A 232 13.56 20.26 14.17
N GLN A 233 12.95 19.43 13.31
CA GLN A 233 13.24 18.01 13.29
C GLN A 233 14.65 17.70 12.77
N LEU A 234 15.14 18.43 11.76
CA LEU A 234 16.51 18.32 11.24
C LEU A 234 17.54 18.67 12.31
N ALA A 235 17.30 19.73 13.09
CA ALA A 235 18.20 20.18 14.15
C ALA A 235 18.37 19.14 15.28
N ARG A 236 17.41 18.23 15.45
CA ARG A 236 17.50 17.12 16.42
C ARG A 236 18.40 15.96 15.94
N GLY A 237 18.99 16.05 14.75
CA GLY A 237 19.87 15.01 14.20
C GLY A 237 19.15 13.76 13.71
N GLY A 238 17.83 13.80 13.55
CA GLY A 238 17.05 12.73 12.93
C GLY A 238 17.13 12.84 11.40
N THR A 239 17.47 11.74 10.72
CA THR A 239 17.43 11.65 9.25
C THR A 239 16.01 11.50 8.71
N TYR A 240 15.07 11.02 9.54
CA TYR A 240 13.68 10.81 9.17
C TYR A 240 12.73 11.72 9.93
N HIS A 241 12.09 12.60 9.19
CA HIS A 241 10.97 13.42 9.66
C HIS A 241 9.70 12.59 9.65
N ILE A 242 9.00 12.57 10.78
CA ILE A 242 7.71 11.90 10.87
C ILE A 242 6.66 12.99 11.00
N PHE A 243 6.19 13.42 9.83
CA PHE A 243 4.91 14.08 9.73
C PHE A 243 3.83 13.03 9.63
N PHE A 244 2.69 13.31 10.24
CA PHE A 244 1.57 12.40 10.22
C PHE A 244 0.24 13.14 10.24
N SER A 245 -0.82 12.42 9.91
CA SER A 245 -2.19 12.86 10.01
C SER A 245 -3.02 11.83 10.76
N TYR A 246 -4.12 12.26 11.34
CA TYR A 246 -5.18 11.36 11.76
C TYR A 246 -6.21 11.19 10.64
N LEU A 247 -6.93 10.08 10.68
CA LEU A 247 -8.02 9.84 9.73
C LEU A 247 -9.12 10.89 9.92
N GLY A 248 -9.51 11.57 8.83
CA GLY A 248 -10.52 12.63 8.86
C GLY A 248 -10.01 14.01 9.32
N SER A 249 -8.77 14.11 9.79
CA SER A 249 -8.14 15.40 10.16
C SER A 249 -7.67 16.17 8.92
N ASP A 250 -7.90 17.48 8.92
CA ASP A 250 -7.31 18.45 7.98
C ASP A 250 -5.97 19.02 8.48
N GLN A 251 -5.51 18.61 9.66
CA GLN A 251 -4.27 19.07 10.29
C GLN A 251 -3.15 18.03 10.21
N ILE A 252 -1.97 18.45 9.75
CA ILE A 252 -0.73 17.63 9.80
C ILE A 252 -0.06 17.87 11.14
N PHE A 253 0.51 16.83 11.72
CA PHE A 253 1.19 16.87 13.00
C PHE A 253 2.64 16.42 12.86
N TYR A 254 3.47 16.83 13.81
CA TYR A 254 4.80 16.28 14.05
C TYR A 254 5.02 16.17 15.55
N TYR A 255 5.93 15.28 15.96
CA TYR A 255 6.24 15.10 17.38
C TYR A 255 7.20 16.18 17.88
N VAL A 256 6.88 16.82 19.00
CA VAL A 256 7.69 17.87 19.62
C VAL A 256 8.57 17.38 20.76
N SER A 257 8.26 16.20 21.31
CA SER A 257 9.09 15.58 22.36
C SER A 257 9.07 14.05 22.32
N ALA A 258 10.05 13.45 23.01
CA ALA A 258 10.26 12.01 23.04
C ALA A 258 9.13 11.22 23.74
N ASP A 259 8.26 11.88 24.49
CA ASP A 259 7.04 11.33 25.10
C ASP A 259 5.82 11.36 24.15
N TRP A 260 6.05 11.56 22.85
CA TRP A 260 5.04 11.57 21.78
C TRP A 260 4.02 12.71 21.84
N LYS A 261 4.31 13.80 22.57
CA LYS A 261 3.54 15.05 22.37
C LYS A 261 3.74 15.52 20.94
N ASN A 262 2.66 16.02 20.36
CA ASN A 262 2.65 16.50 18.99
C ASN A 262 2.07 17.90 18.90
N CYS A 263 2.42 18.59 17.81
CA CYS A 263 1.89 19.89 17.45
C CYS A 263 1.52 19.89 15.97
N THR A 264 0.59 20.78 15.61
CA THR A 264 0.18 20.99 14.21
C THR A 264 1.30 21.69 13.44
N VAL A 265 1.55 21.21 12.21
CA VAL A 265 2.51 21.79 11.28
C VAL A 265 1.90 22.98 10.55
N ARG A 266 2.65 24.07 10.45
CA ARG A 266 2.32 25.23 9.62
C ARG A 266 3.04 25.14 8.29
N TYR A 267 2.39 24.54 7.30
CA TYR A 267 2.95 24.39 5.96
C TYR A 267 2.41 25.45 4.98
N PRO A 268 3.20 25.85 3.96
CA PRO A 268 2.74 26.74 2.89
C PRO A 268 1.53 26.17 2.12
N SER A 269 0.66 27.04 1.60
CA SER A 269 -0.53 26.65 0.83
C SER A 269 -0.22 25.78 -0.40
N LEU A 270 1.00 25.83 -0.93
CA LEU A 270 1.44 24.95 -2.03
C LEU A 270 1.32 23.46 -1.66
N PHE A 271 1.43 23.11 -0.38
CA PHE A 271 1.32 21.73 0.10
C PHE A 271 -0.12 21.30 0.40
N GLU A 272 -1.10 22.20 0.39
CA GLU A 272 -2.50 21.85 0.66
C GLU A 272 -3.02 20.77 -0.29
N LYS A 273 -2.67 20.86 -1.58
CA LYS A 273 -3.04 19.84 -2.57
C LYS A 273 -2.45 18.49 -2.20
N PHE A 274 -1.17 18.43 -1.88
CA PHE A 274 -0.49 17.18 -1.51
C PHE A 274 -1.15 16.54 -0.28
N VAL A 275 -1.40 17.37 0.73
CA VAL A 275 -2.05 16.96 1.97
C VAL A 275 -3.47 16.46 1.71
N SER A 276 -4.24 17.10 0.82
CA SER A 276 -5.59 16.63 0.45
C SER A 276 -5.61 15.25 -0.23
N TYR A 277 -4.56 14.90 -0.98
CA TYR A 277 -4.43 13.58 -1.60
C TYR A 277 -4.05 12.49 -0.60
N ALA A 278 -3.24 12.82 0.42
CA ALA A 278 -2.80 11.87 1.44
C ALA A 278 -3.90 11.46 2.44
N ARG A 279 -5.13 11.96 2.28
CA ARG A 279 -6.14 12.02 3.37
C ARG A 279 -7.54 11.61 3.00
N ARG A 280 -7.72 10.88 1.90
CA ARG A 280 -9.07 10.49 1.53
C ARG A 280 -9.54 9.38 2.44
N GLY A 281 -10.40 9.75 3.40
CA GLY A 281 -11.01 8.78 4.29
C GLY A 281 -11.65 7.62 3.50
N PRO A 282 -11.76 6.43 4.11
CA PRO A 282 -12.20 5.20 3.45
C PRO A 282 -13.58 5.33 2.79
N LYS A 283 -14.47 6.19 3.32
CA LYS A 283 -15.75 6.58 2.72
C LYS A 283 -15.62 7.04 1.27
N ILE A 284 -14.57 7.81 0.97
CA ILE A 284 -14.33 8.33 -0.38
C ILE A 284 -13.68 7.24 -1.23
N LEU A 285 -12.64 6.57 -0.72
CA LEU A 285 -11.89 5.57 -1.49
C LEU A 285 -12.75 4.36 -1.91
N LEU A 286 -13.62 3.90 -1.02
CA LEU A 286 -14.49 2.75 -1.25
C LEU A 286 -15.84 3.10 -1.90
N LYS A 287 -16.05 4.37 -2.28
CA LYS A 287 -17.23 4.76 -3.05
C LYS A 287 -17.23 4.01 -4.39
N GLU A 288 -18.38 3.44 -4.78
CA GLU A 288 -18.54 2.61 -5.98
C GLU A 288 -17.87 3.20 -7.22
N GLN A 289 -18.14 4.48 -7.52
CA GLN A 289 -17.54 5.17 -8.66
C GLN A 289 -16.01 5.29 -8.56
N ASN A 290 -15.48 5.53 -7.36
CA ASN A 290 -14.04 5.68 -7.16
C ASN A 290 -13.32 4.33 -7.28
N LEU A 291 -13.88 3.27 -6.69
CA LEU A 291 -13.36 1.92 -6.85
C LEU A 291 -13.38 1.47 -8.32
N PHE A 292 -14.49 1.73 -9.02
CA PHE A 292 -14.61 1.43 -10.45
C PHE A 292 -13.53 2.17 -11.25
N ASN A 293 -13.39 3.48 -11.04
CA ASN A 293 -12.42 4.30 -11.75
C ASN A 293 -11.00 3.80 -11.50
N LYS A 294 -10.62 3.55 -10.24
CA LYS A 294 -9.31 2.99 -9.91
C LYS A 294 -9.11 1.63 -10.58
N TRP A 295 -10.07 0.72 -10.44
CA TRP A 295 -9.99 -0.59 -11.07
C TRP A 295 -9.73 -0.48 -12.59
N ALA A 296 -10.54 0.29 -13.31
CA ALA A 296 -10.40 0.50 -14.75
C ALA A 296 -9.06 1.17 -15.11
N THR A 297 -8.70 2.26 -14.43
CA THR A 297 -7.45 2.99 -14.67
C THR A 297 -6.23 2.10 -14.45
N GLY A 298 -6.20 1.33 -13.37
CA GLY A 298 -5.06 0.47 -13.09
C GLY A 298 -4.98 -0.76 -14.00
N ALA A 299 -6.12 -1.33 -14.41
CA ALA A 299 -6.14 -2.40 -15.41
C ALA A 299 -5.60 -1.89 -16.76
N LEU A 300 -6.08 -0.73 -17.23
CA LEU A 300 -5.58 -0.10 -18.46
C LEU A 300 -4.09 0.27 -18.35
N PHE A 301 -3.67 0.76 -17.18
CA PHE A 301 -2.26 1.04 -16.91
C PHE A 301 -1.42 -0.23 -17.08
N LEU A 302 -1.80 -1.34 -16.44
CA LEU A 302 -1.08 -2.60 -16.55
C LEU A 302 -1.09 -3.13 -17.98
N MET A 303 -2.26 -3.19 -18.63
CA MET A 303 -2.40 -3.65 -20.01
C MET A 303 -1.48 -2.87 -20.95
N ARG A 304 -1.47 -1.53 -20.89
CA ARG A 304 -0.59 -0.70 -21.72
C ARG A 304 0.90 -0.98 -21.49
N HIS A 305 1.30 -1.27 -20.25
CA HIS A 305 2.69 -1.60 -19.93
C HIS A 305 3.07 -3.04 -20.27
N LEU A 306 2.06 -3.91 -20.40
CA LEU A 306 2.17 -5.32 -20.78
C LEU A 306 1.98 -5.56 -22.29
N GLU A 307 1.41 -4.61 -23.05
CA GLU A 307 1.05 -4.68 -24.48
C GLU A 307 2.23 -4.92 -25.45
N GLN A 308 3.47 -5.00 -24.96
CA GLN A 308 4.58 -5.55 -25.75
C GLN A 308 4.54 -7.09 -25.84
N LEU A 309 3.64 -7.73 -25.09
CA LEU A 309 3.33 -9.14 -25.19
C LEU A 309 2.30 -9.33 -26.30
N ASP A 310 2.82 -9.60 -27.48
CA ASP A 310 2.15 -10.21 -28.63
C ASP A 310 0.64 -9.89 -28.78
N ARG A 311 0.35 -8.83 -29.54
CA ARG A 311 -1.01 -8.41 -29.95
C ARG A 311 -1.84 -9.55 -30.53
N ASP A 312 -1.20 -10.61 -31.02
CA ASP A 312 -1.86 -11.74 -31.68
C ASP A 312 -2.23 -12.89 -30.71
N ASN A 313 -1.54 -13.00 -29.56
CA ASN A 313 -1.78 -14.06 -28.58
C ASN A 313 -2.62 -13.61 -27.38
N LEU A 314 -2.57 -12.33 -27.03
CA LEU A 314 -3.46 -11.74 -26.04
C LEU A 314 -4.72 -11.25 -26.75
N LYS A 315 -5.62 -12.18 -27.11
CA LYS A 315 -6.99 -11.88 -27.56
C LYS A 315 -7.84 -11.28 -26.43
N TRP A 316 -7.42 -10.16 -25.86
CA TRP A 316 -8.29 -9.26 -25.12
C TRP A 316 -9.13 -8.52 -26.16
N LYS A 317 -10.27 -9.10 -26.52
CA LYS A 317 -11.22 -8.43 -27.39
C LYS A 317 -11.92 -7.37 -26.54
N THR A 318 -11.32 -6.18 -26.49
CA THR A 318 -11.94 -4.93 -26.05
C THR A 318 -12.50 -4.88 -24.61
N CYS A 319 -12.06 -3.88 -23.85
CA CYS A 319 -12.85 -3.39 -22.72
C CYS A 319 -14.07 -2.69 -23.31
N HIS A 320 -15.21 -3.37 -23.38
CA HIS A 320 -16.48 -2.72 -23.68
C HIS A 320 -17.04 -2.18 -22.37
N ILE A 321 -16.90 -0.88 -22.20
CA ILE A 321 -17.71 -0.10 -21.28
C ILE A 321 -18.99 0.18 -22.08
N ASP A 322 -20.08 -0.55 -21.77
CA ASP A 322 -21.40 -0.23 -22.36
C ASP A 322 -21.75 1.23 -21.98
N GLU A 323 -22.25 2.02 -22.94
CA GLU A 323 -22.66 3.42 -22.71
C GLU A 323 -23.80 3.51 -21.68
N ASP A 324 -24.56 2.42 -21.54
CA ASP A 324 -25.38 2.14 -20.38
C ASP A 324 -24.49 1.53 -19.28
N VAL A 325 -24.16 2.34 -18.25
CA VAL A 325 -23.24 2.11 -17.10
C VAL A 325 -23.42 0.79 -16.32
N GLU A 326 -24.21 -0.17 -16.78
CA GLU A 326 -24.59 -1.39 -16.08
C GLU A 326 -23.65 -2.59 -16.24
N LYS A 327 -22.72 -2.60 -17.21
CA LYS A 327 -21.82 -3.75 -17.45
C LYS A 327 -20.43 -3.31 -17.92
N ILE A 328 -19.39 -3.63 -17.15
CA ILE A 328 -18.04 -3.78 -17.74
C ILE A 328 -17.92 -5.24 -18.18
N ARG A 329 -17.55 -5.45 -19.44
CA ARG A 329 -17.16 -6.78 -19.90
C ARG A 329 -15.68 -6.79 -20.20
N PHE A 330 -14.95 -7.57 -19.42
CA PHE A 330 -13.58 -7.96 -19.78
C PHE A 330 -13.69 -9.29 -20.52
N PHE A 331 -13.32 -9.29 -21.80
CA PHE A 331 -13.23 -10.52 -22.59
C PHE A 331 -11.77 -10.98 -22.64
N GLY A 332 -11.49 -12.13 -22.02
CA GLY A 332 -10.21 -12.82 -22.13
C GLY A 332 -10.40 -14.29 -22.55
N PRO A 333 -9.36 -14.98 -23.05
CA PRO A 333 -9.44 -16.40 -23.35
C PRO A 333 -9.56 -17.21 -22.06
N GLY A 334 -10.78 -17.67 -21.77
CA GLY A 334 -11.10 -18.56 -20.64
C GLY A 334 -11.84 -17.92 -19.47
N PHE A 335 -12.17 -16.62 -19.52
CA PHE A 335 -13.05 -16.00 -18.52
C PHE A 335 -13.84 -14.84 -19.13
N GLN A 336 -15.09 -14.70 -18.70
CA GLN A 336 -15.94 -13.56 -18.99
C GLN A 336 -16.27 -12.89 -17.66
N LEU A 337 -15.62 -11.77 -17.36
CA LEU A 337 -15.99 -11.00 -16.19
C LEU A 337 -17.16 -10.09 -16.59
N GLN A 338 -18.36 -10.45 -16.14
CA GLN A 338 -19.56 -9.65 -16.31
C GLN A 338 -19.97 -9.11 -14.95
N THR A 339 -19.62 -7.85 -14.65
CA THR A 339 -20.22 -7.19 -13.49
C THR A 339 -21.68 -6.89 -13.82
N ARG A 340 -22.60 -7.48 -13.05
CA ARG A 340 -24.00 -7.05 -13.04
C ARG A 340 -24.19 -6.17 -11.82
N ARG A 341 -24.71 -4.96 -12.01
CA ARG A 341 -25.34 -4.24 -10.90
C ARG A 341 -26.45 -5.14 -10.34
N ARG A 342 -26.41 -5.46 -9.04
CA ARG A 342 -27.60 -6.00 -8.35
C ARG A 342 -28.70 -4.96 -8.55
N GLN A 343 -29.83 -5.35 -9.16
CA GLN A 343 -31.02 -4.50 -9.14
C GLN A 343 -31.28 -4.10 -7.68
N PRO A 344 -31.55 -2.82 -7.39
CA PRO A 344 -32.01 -2.44 -6.06
C PRO A 344 -33.19 -3.34 -5.73
N LEU A 345 -33.15 -3.98 -4.55
CA LEU A 345 -34.29 -4.71 -4.01
C LEU A 345 -35.48 -3.75 -4.11
N LYS A 346 -36.46 -4.10 -4.97
CA LYS A 346 -37.71 -3.36 -5.02
C LYS A 346 -38.24 -3.36 -3.58
N ALA A 347 -38.38 -2.18 -3.00
CA ALA A 347 -39.08 -2.05 -1.73
C ALA A 347 -40.45 -2.69 -1.93
N ASN A 348 -40.74 -3.74 -1.17
CA ASN A 348 -42.08 -4.30 -1.13
C ASN A 348 -43.00 -3.18 -0.62
N SER A 349 -43.83 -2.68 -1.53
CA SER A 349 -44.93 -1.76 -1.26
C SER A 349 -45.96 -2.37 -0.35
#